data_AF-A0A3D4FF38-F1
#
_entry.id   AF-A0A3D4FF38-F1
#
_cell.length_a   1.000
_cell.length_b   1.000
_cell.length_c   1.000
_cell.angle_alpha   90.00
_cell.angle_beta   90.00
_cell.angle_gamma   90.00
#
_symmetry.space_group_name_H-M   'P 1'
#
loop_
_entity.id
_entity.type
_entity.pdbx_description
1 polymer ?
#
loop_
_entity_poly.entity_id
_entity_poly.type
_entity_poly.pdbx_seq_one_letter_code
_entity_poly.pdbx_strand_id
1 'polypeptide(L)'
;SITLKGYNFGEINTGAFVEYGKSNLDGQIIEKNEIGNSTVVIYNINTKAYETFAWGIRNIMGMDFSSEGKLVATVGGMEQRGLRPISNDSDYIYEIQKGVWHGFPDFSGGDPVTSLRFLDKENKPIEFILEKHPSQTPPGPLYQHNKVSALGTIAIDSQGKLGGRDSIYFYDQLDKKIYNYNKFKTSKEYITFGDKSQVESIKILDNKLNILENNQGVLYELKTCENKNNVISLKELFRYLLFIALTLIIMIIILFI
;
A
#
# COMPACT_ATOMS: atom_id res chain seq x y z
N SER A 1 9.82 -5.98 26.00
CA SER A 1 11.19 -5.48 25.80
C SER A 1 11.73 -6.05 24.49
N ILE A 2 12.86 -5.52 24.01
CA ILE A 2 13.66 -6.05 22.91
C ILE A 2 15.11 -6.18 23.38
N THR A 3 15.87 -7.11 22.82
CA THR A 3 17.29 -7.29 23.13
C THR A 3 18.13 -6.91 21.91
N LEU A 4 19.18 -6.13 22.11
CA LEU A 4 20.01 -5.56 21.04
C LEU A 4 21.39 -6.23 20.96
N LYS A 5 21.96 -6.30 19.75
CA LYS A 5 23.34 -6.74 19.51
C LYS A 5 24.41 -5.68 19.83
N GLY A 6 24.02 -4.53 20.40
CA GLY A 6 24.96 -3.48 20.78
C GLY A 6 25.56 -2.63 19.66
N TYR A 7 24.99 -2.65 18.44
CA TYR A 7 25.47 -1.79 17.35
C TYR A 7 25.21 -0.31 17.62
N ASN A 8 26.20 0.52 17.30
CA ASN A 8 26.19 1.97 17.44
C ASN A 8 26.51 2.62 16.09
N PHE A 9 25.89 3.75 15.79
CA PHE A 9 25.94 4.37 14.48
C PHE A 9 26.35 5.85 14.54
N GLY A 10 26.99 6.31 13.46
CA GLY A 10 27.42 7.70 13.29
C GLY A 10 28.64 8.09 14.13
N GLU A 11 29.09 9.34 13.95
CA GLU A 11 30.32 9.85 14.59
C GLU A 11 30.24 9.91 16.12
N ILE A 12 29.04 10.06 16.67
CA ILE A 12 28.82 10.14 18.12
C ILE A 12 28.32 8.82 18.74
N ASN A 13 28.45 7.69 18.02
CA ASN A 13 28.11 6.35 18.51
C ASN A 13 26.72 6.22 19.14
N THR A 14 25.67 6.66 18.43
CA THR A 14 24.29 6.52 18.91
C THR A 14 23.77 5.11 18.67
N GLY A 15 23.24 4.47 19.71
CA GLY A 15 22.62 3.16 19.66
C GLY A 15 21.21 3.17 19.07
N ALA A 16 20.71 1.98 18.74
CA ALA A 16 19.31 1.76 18.38
C ALA A 16 18.37 1.95 19.58
N PHE A 17 17.23 2.60 19.33
CA PHE A 17 16.13 2.80 20.30
C PHE A 17 16.52 3.50 21.61
N VAL A 18 17.60 4.29 21.59
CA VAL A 18 18.04 5.11 22.72
C VAL A 18 18.16 6.57 22.28
N GLU A 19 18.28 7.47 23.24
CA GLU A 19 18.48 8.90 22.96
C GLU A 19 19.75 9.17 22.15
N TYR A 20 19.73 10.24 21.37
CA TYR A 20 20.88 10.69 20.60
C TYR A 20 22.14 10.85 21.46
N GLY A 21 23.25 10.26 21.03
CA GLY A 21 24.53 10.27 21.75
C GLY A 21 24.67 9.22 22.86
N LYS A 22 23.64 8.42 23.14
CA LYS A 22 23.76 7.24 24.02
C LYS A 22 24.07 6.01 23.18
N SER A 23 25.02 5.22 23.63
CA SER A 23 25.40 3.97 22.97
C SER A 23 24.65 2.77 23.55
N ASN A 24 24.48 1.71 22.75
CA ASN A 24 24.07 0.41 23.25
C ASN A 24 25.25 -0.47 23.65
N LEU A 25 24.98 -1.40 24.56
CA LEU A 25 25.84 -2.54 24.87
C LEU A 25 25.27 -3.80 24.20
N ASP A 26 26.14 -4.77 23.93
CA ASP A 26 25.70 -6.10 23.47
C ASP A 26 24.85 -6.78 24.54
N GLY A 27 23.76 -7.44 24.13
CA GLY A 27 22.76 -8.01 25.02
C GLY A 27 21.91 -6.99 25.80
N GLN A 28 22.02 -5.68 25.51
CA GLN A 28 21.24 -4.68 26.21
C GLN A 28 19.73 -4.90 25.95
N ILE A 29 18.97 -4.90 27.04
CA ILE A 29 17.51 -4.97 27.01
C ILE A 29 16.95 -3.55 27.00
N ILE A 30 16.13 -3.25 25.98
CA ILE A 30 15.32 -2.03 25.94
C ILE A 30 13.90 -2.39 26.40
N GLU A 31 13.49 -1.76 27.49
CA GLU A 31 12.17 -1.99 28.06
C GLU A 31 11.05 -1.44 27.18
N LYS A 32 9.87 -2.04 27.33
CA LYS A 32 8.68 -1.54 26.62
C LYS A 32 8.27 -0.18 27.20
N ASN A 33 7.89 0.75 26.33
CA ASN A 33 7.18 1.96 26.70
C ASN A 33 5.67 1.77 26.49
N GLU A 34 4.84 2.68 27.02
CA GLU A 34 3.39 2.68 26.80
C GLU A 34 3.03 2.81 25.32
N ILE A 35 3.76 3.66 24.59
CA ILE A 35 3.70 3.78 23.14
C ILE A 35 5.13 3.66 22.61
N GLY A 36 5.36 2.62 21.79
CA GLY A 36 6.63 2.41 21.10
C GLY A 36 6.71 3.18 19.77
N ASN A 37 7.93 3.42 19.30
CA ASN A 37 8.17 3.87 17.93
C ASN A 37 7.78 2.77 16.93
N SER A 38 7.51 3.16 15.68
CA SER A 38 7.16 2.20 14.62
C SER A 38 5.94 1.34 14.96
N THR A 39 4.94 1.96 15.60
CA THR A 39 3.68 1.32 16.01
C THR A 39 2.47 1.93 15.33
N VAL A 40 1.44 1.12 15.16
CA VAL A 40 0.07 1.58 14.95
C VAL A 40 -0.66 1.41 16.28
N VAL A 41 -1.35 2.46 16.73
CA VAL A 41 -2.15 2.47 17.95
C VAL A 41 -3.63 2.50 17.59
N ILE A 42 -4.44 1.70 18.27
CA ILE A 42 -5.89 1.82 18.23
C ILE A 42 -6.36 2.55 19.49
N TYR A 43 -7.21 3.55 19.29
CA TYR A 43 -7.68 4.44 20.35
C TYR A 43 -9.21 4.47 20.39
N ASN A 44 -9.79 4.19 21.55
CA ASN A 44 -11.24 4.29 21.77
C ASN A 44 -11.60 5.71 22.24
N ILE A 45 -12.30 6.46 21.40
CA ILE A 45 -12.68 7.85 21.69
C ILE A 45 -13.63 8.02 22.88
N ASN A 46 -14.42 6.98 23.20
CA ASN A 46 -15.41 7.00 24.27
C ASN A 46 -14.77 6.66 25.62
N THR A 47 -14.01 5.56 25.70
CA THR A 47 -13.40 5.11 26.96
C THR A 47 -12.03 5.73 27.22
N LYS A 48 -11.44 6.41 26.23
CA LYS A 48 -10.07 6.93 26.24
C LYS A 48 -8.98 5.84 26.34
N ALA A 49 -9.37 4.57 26.26
CA ALA A 49 -8.44 3.45 26.26
C ALA A 49 -7.71 3.34 24.93
N TYR A 50 -6.46 2.90 24.98
CA TYR A 50 -5.65 2.65 23.79
C TYR A 50 -4.79 1.40 23.98
N GLU A 51 -4.42 0.79 22.87
CA GLU A 51 -3.48 -0.33 22.84
C GLU A 51 -2.65 -0.30 21.55
N THR A 52 -1.47 -0.92 21.59
CA THR A 52 -0.70 -1.15 20.37
C THR A 52 -1.46 -2.13 19.48
N PHE A 53 -1.85 -1.68 18.30
CA PHE A 53 -2.49 -2.51 17.29
C PHE A 53 -1.44 -3.38 16.58
N ALA A 54 -0.34 -2.79 16.11
CA ALA A 54 0.75 -3.49 15.44
C ALA A 54 2.07 -2.73 15.63
N TRP A 55 3.21 -3.37 15.39
CA TRP A 55 4.53 -2.72 15.50
C TRP A 55 5.53 -3.27 14.49
N GLY A 56 6.72 -2.66 14.44
CA GLY A 56 7.74 -3.00 13.45
C GLY A 56 7.36 -2.55 12.05
N ILE A 57 6.79 -1.35 11.94
CA ILE A 57 6.40 -0.74 10.67
C ILE A 57 7.22 0.54 10.49
N ARG A 58 7.89 0.68 9.34
CA ARG A 58 8.86 1.76 9.12
C ARG A 58 8.20 3.14 9.02
N ASN A 59 7.48 3.38 7.92
CA ASN A 59 7.00 4.69 7.55
C ASN A 59 5.67 4.57 6.79
N ILE A 60 4.54 4.68 7.48
CA ILE A 60 3.23 4.62 6.83
C ILE A 60 2.95 5.95 6.13
N MET A 61 2.71 5.90 4.82
CA MET A 61 2.43 7.08 3.99
C MET A 61 0.92 7.31 3.79
N GLY A 62 0.13 6.25 3.89
CA GLY A 62 -1.32 6.28 3.79
C GLY A 62 -1.89 4.98 4.32
N MET A 63 -3.13 5.03 4.82
CA MET A 63 -3.85 3.85 5.29
C MET A 63 -5.36 4.00 5.07
N ASP A 64 -6.02 2.88 4.85
CA ASP A 64 -7.47 2.79 4.73
C ASP A 64 -7.97 1.39 5.12
N PHE A 65 -9.29 1.22 5.26
CA PHE A 65 -9.91 -0.04 5.66
C PHE A 65 -10.58 -0.74 4.49
N SER A 66 -10.38 -2.06 4.40
CA SER A 66 -11.17 -2.91 3.52
C SER A 66 -12.61 -3.06 4.02
N SER A 67 -13.45 -3.66 3.18
CA SER A 67 -14.83 -3.98 3.49
C SER A 67 -14.99 -5.00 4.64
N GLU A 68 -13.92 -5.72 5.00
CA GLU A 68 -13.86 -6.62 6.16
C GLU A 68 -13.26 -5.95 7.41
N GLY A 69 -12.93 -4.66 7.34
CA GLY A 69 -12.29 -3.93 8.44
C GLY A 69 -10.79 -4.23 8.58
N LYS A 70 -10.14 -4.81 7.56
CA LYS A 70 -8.69 -4.99 7.55
C LYS A 70 -8.01 -3.66 7.27
N LEU A 71 -7.02 -3.30 8.08
CA LEU A 71 -6.21 -2.10 7.87
C LEU A 71 -5.18 -2.37 6.78
N VAL A 72 -5.19 -1.59 5.71
CA VAL A 72 -4.21 -1.68 4.63
C VAL A 72 -3.45 -0.37 4.55
N ALA A 73 -2.12 -0.44 4.41
CA ALA A 73 -1.27 0.74 4.45
C ALA A 73 -0.16 0.68 3.39
N THR A 74 0.15 1.83 2.81
CA THR A 74 1.40 2.05 2.07
C THR A 74 2.52 2.30 3.07
N VAL A 75 3.64 1.59 2.93
CA VAL A 75 4.79 1.63 3.83
C VAL A 75 6.05 1.88 3.01
N GLY A 76 6.75 2.98 3.30
CA GLY A 76 8.00 3.32 2.63
C GLY A 76 9.16 2.42 3.07
N GLY A 77 9.93 1.91 2.12
CA GLY A 77 11.10 1.05 2.33
C GLY A 77 12.34 1.80 2.79
N MET A 78 13.32 1.07 3.33
CA MET A 78 14.61 1.60 3.81
C MET A 78 15.40 2.23 2.67
N GLU A 79 15.91 3.44 2.90
CA GLU A 79 16.58 4.23 1.87
C GLU A 79 18.10 4.20 2.07
N GLN A 80 18.86 4.44 1.00
CA GLN A 80 20.32 4.53 1.02
C GLN A 80 20.78 5.90 1.59
N ARG A 81 20.32 6.24 2.80
CA ARG A 81 20.68 7.47 3.52
C ARG A 81 20.61 7.26 5.04
N GLY A 82 21.13 8.23 5.78
CA GLY A 82 21.14 8.21 7.24
C GLY A 82 22.20 7.29 7.83
N LEU A 83 22.01 6.90 9.09
CA LEU A 83 23.02 6.20 9.90
C LEU A 83 23.09 4.69 9.63
N ARG A 84 22.02 4.09 9.10
CA ARG A 84 21.95 2.69 8.66
C ARG A 84 21.38 2.65 7.24
N PRO A 85 22.14 3.10 6.23
CA PRO A 85 21.67 3.15 4.85
C PRO A 85 21.49 1.74 4.31
N ILE A 86 20.38 1.49 3.62
CA ILE A 86 20.08 0.21 2.99
C ILE A 86 19.67 0.47 1.54
N SER A 87 20.32 -0.24 0.63
CA SER A 87 20.14 -0.16 -0.81
C SER A 87 19.24 -1.30 -1.29
N ASN A 88 18.65 -1.12 -2.48
CA ASN A 88 17.79 -2.11 -3.15
C ASN A 88 16.55 -2.55 -2.36
N ASP A 89 16.05 -1.68 -1.46
CA ASP A 89 14.74 -1.88 -0.86
C ASP A 89 13.62 -1.37 -1.79
N SER A 90 12.38 -1.52 -1.37
CA SER A 90 11.18 -1.15 -2.12
C SER A 90 10.14 -0.51 -1.21
N ASP A 91 9.23 0.28 -1.77
CA ASP A 91 8.00 0.62 -1.05
C ASP A 91 6.97 -0.50 -1.19
N TYR A 92 6.08 -0.59 -0.20
CA TYR A 92 5.16 -1.71 -0.04
C TYR A 92 3.72 -1.27 0.24
N ILE A 93 2.76 -2.14 -0.07
CA ILE A 93 1.41 -2.08 0.52
C ILE A 93 1.24 -3.33 1.37
N TYR A 94 0.90 -3.16 2.65
CA TYR A 94 0.66 -4.24 3.60
C TYR A 94 -0.79 -4.29 4.06
N GLU A 95 -1.28 -5.48 4.36
CA GLU A 95 -2.33 -5.64 5.38
C GLU A 95 -1.65 -5.57 6.76
N ILE A 96 -1.98 -4.55 7.54
CA ILE A 96 -1.47 -4.37 8.90
C ILE A 96 -2.34 -5.20 9.86
N GLN A 97 -1.74 -6.21 10.48
CA GLN A 97 -2.45 -7.18 11.30
C GLN A 97 -2.33 -6.87 12.80
N LYS A 98 -3.46 -7.00 13.53
CA LYS A 98 -3.50 -6.79 14.97
C LYS A 98 -2.61 -7.80 15.70
N GLY A 99 -1.79 -7.32 16.64
CA GLY A 99 -0.92 -8.14 17.48
C GLY A 99 0.35 -8.65 16.77
N VAL A 100 0.64 -8.16 15.56
CA VAL A 100 1.73 -8.67 14.72
C VAL A 100 2.88 -7.68 14.59
N TRP A 101 4.10 -8.22 14.70
CA TRP A 101 5.33 -7.52 14.33
C TRP A 101 5.57 -7.63 12.81
N HIS A 102 5.69 -6.50 12.13
CA HIS A 102 5.85 -6.42 10.67
C HIS A 102 7.31 -6.35 10.21
N GLY A 103 8.25 -6.63 11.12
CA GLY A 103 9.62 -6.95 10.74
C GLY A 103 10.63 -5.79 10.80
N PHE A 104 10.21 -4.53 10.64
CA PHE A 104 11.14 -3.40 10.81
C PHE A 104 11.71 -3.41 12.25
N PRO A 105 13.03 -3.18 12.45
CA PRO A 105 14.01 -2.71 11.46
C PRO A 105 14.92 -3.78 10.85
N ASP A 106 14.68 -5.05 11.12
CA ASP A 106 15.56 -6.15 10.68
C ASP A 106 14.98 -6.96 9.52
N PHE A 107 13.76 -6.66 9.12
CA PHE A 107 13.14 -7.17 7.91
C PHE A 107 12.51 -6.01 7.14
N SER A 108 12.46 -6.17 5.82
CA SER A 108 11.75 -5.29 4.90
C SER A 108 11.18 -6.13 3.77
N GLY A 109 9.93 -5.89 3.37
CA GLY A 109 9.24 -6.73 2.38
C GLY A 109 8.94 -8.16 2.84
N GLY A 110 9.04 -8.46 4.14
CA GLY A 110 9.00 -9.83 4.67
C GLY A 110 10.35 -10.56 4.63
N ASP A 111 11.37 -10.00 3.98
CA ASP A 111 12.71 -10.59 3.90
C ASP A 111 13.66 -9.99 4.93
N PRO A 112 14.60 -10.80 5.49
CA PRO A 112 15.59 -10.30 6.43
C PRO A 112 16.55 -9.33 5.73
N VAL A 113 16.96 -8.27 6.43
CA VAL A 113 17.95 -7.31 5.90
C VAL A 113 19.32 -7.95 5.64
N THR A 114 19.61 -9.11 6.22
CA THR A 114 20.83 -9.90 5.95
C THR A 114 20.80 -10.62 4.59
N SER A 115 19.67 -10.62 3.88
CA SER A 115 19.58 -11.14 2.52
C SER A 115 20.50 -10.39 1.56
N LEU A 116 21.14 -11.10 0.62
CA LEU A 116 22.08 -10.53 -0.36
C LEU A 116 21.48 -9.44 -1.26
N ARG A 117 20.14 -9.31 -1.30
CA ARG A 117 19.50 -8.22 -2.03
C ARG A 117 19.81 -6.86 -1.38
N PHE A 118 19.89 -6.82 -0.05
CA PHE A 118 20.07 -5.61 0.72
C PHE A 118 21.54 -5.37 0.96
N LEU A 119 21.98 -4.16 0.64
CA LEU A 119 23.39 -3.78 0.74
C LEU A 119 23.52 -2.40 1.39
N ASP A 120 24.60 -2.19 2.13
CA ASP A 120 24.94 -0.84 2.59
C ASP A 120 25.45 0.04 1.42
N LYS A 121 25.89 1.25 1.75
CA LYS A 121 26.47 2.19 0.78
C LYS A 121 27.79 1.71 0.16
N GLU A 122 28.45 0.71 0.75
CA GLU A 122 29.73 0.12 0.32
C GLU A 122 29.53 -1.25 -0.35
N ASN A 123 28.28 -1.61 -0.68
CA ASN A 123 27.90 -2.91 -1.24
C ASN A 123 28.18 -4.11 -0.33
N LYS A 124 28.11 -3.94 1.00
CA LYS A 124 28.28 -5.01 1.99
C LYS A 124 26.93 -5.48 2.54
N PRO A 125 26.82 -6.75 2.95
CA PRO A 125 25.63 -7.26 3.64
C PRO A 125 25.28 -6.46 4.89
N ILE A 126 23.99 -6.32 5.17
CA ILE A 126 23.48 -5.64 6.38
C ILE A 126 23.35 -6.64 7.52
N GLU A 127 23.74 -6.24 8.72
CA GLU A 127 23.54 -7.02 9.95
C GLU A 127 22.22 -6.66 10.64
N PHE A 128 21.64 -7.63 11.35
CA PHE A 128 20.53 -7.39 12.28
C PHE A 128 20.96 -6.53 13.46
N ILE A 129 20.06 -5.70 14.00
CA ILE A 129 20.31 -4.95 15.23
C ILE A 129 19.68 -5.59 16.47
N LEU A 130 18.62 -6.37 16.27
CA LEU A 130 17.99 -7.15 17.32
C LEU A 130 18.75 -8.47 17.50
N GLU A 131 18.99 -8.84 18.75
CA GLU A 131 19.55 -10.15 19.08
C GLU A 131 18.51 -11.25 18.86
N LYS A 132 17.25 -10.97 19.23
CA LYS A 132 16.11 -11.89 19.10
C LYS A 132 14.93 -11.17 18.46
N HIS A 133 14.36 -11.80 17.44
CA HIS A 133 13.17 -11.28 16.74
C HIS A 133 11.87 -11.83 17.35
N PRO A 134 10.79 -11.02 17.40
CA PRO A 134 9.46 -11.50 17.75
C PRO A 134 8.94 -12.63 16.85
N SER A 135 9.31 -12.62 15.57
CA SER A 135 8.99 -13.65 14.57
C SER A 135 10.14 -13.77 13.58
N GLN A 136 10.38 -14.97 13.05
CA GLN A 136 11.37 -15.18 11.98
C GLN A 136 10.77 -15.01 10.57
N THR A 137 9.44 -14.94 10.49
CA THR A 137 8.68 -14.84 9.24
C THR A 137 7.60 -13.77 9.40
N PRO A 138 7.98 -12.47 9.47
CA PRO A 138 6.98 -11.40 9.48
C PRO A 138 6.14 -11.43 8.19
N PRO A 139 4.91 -10.87 8.21
CA PRO A 139 4.04 -10.89 7.04
C PRO A 139 4.70 -10.23 5.81
N GLY A 140 4.52 -10.85 4.65
CA GLY A 140 4.88 -10.26 3.37
C GLY A 140 3.83 -9.22 2.89
N PRO A 141 4.20 -8.35 1.95
CA PRO A 141 3.33 -7.31 1.43
C PRO A 141 2.27 -7.86 0.45
N LEU A 142 1.18 -7.12 0.28
CA LEU A 142 0.20 -7.32 -0.79
C LEU A 142 0.74 -6.85 -2.14
N TYR A 143 1.54 -5.78 -2.13
CA TYR A 143 2.14 -5.18 -3.32
C TYR A 143 3.54 -4.66 -2.99
N GLN A 144 4.46 -4.81 -3.93
CA GLN A 144 5.83 -4.31 -3.85
C GLN A 144 6.12 -3.45 -5.08
N HIS A 145 6.54 -2.21 -4.85
CA HIS A 145 7.06 -1.33 -5.89
C HIS A 145 8.50 -1.71 -6.24
N ASN A 146 9.05 -1.23 -7.36
CA ASN A 146 10.45 -1.52 -7.74
C ASN A 146 11.48 -0.54 -7.16
N LYS A 147 11.01 0.50 -6.47
CA LYS A 147 11.81 1.59 -5.89
C LYS A 147 11.24 1.99 -4.53
N VAL A 148 12.10 2.57 -3.70
CA VAL A 148 11.71 3.31 -2.50
C VAL A 148 11.26 4.73 -2.82
N SER A 149 10.58 5.36 -1.87
CA SER A 149 10.11 6.76 -1.95
C SER A 149 9.11 7.01 -3.10
N ALA A 150 8.41 5.96 -3.50
CA ALA A 150 7.45 5.95 -4.61
C ALA A 150 6.01 5.98 -4.12
N LEU A 151 5.64 5.17 -3.13
CA LEU A 151 4.24 5.03 -2.73
C LEU A 151 3.84 6.18 -1.80
N GLY A 152 2.68 6.76 -2.08
CA GLY A 152 2.07 7.83 -1.29
C GLY A 152 0.78 7.38 -0.63
N THR A 153 -0.22 8.27 -0.65
CA THR A 153 -1.55 8.04 -0.07
C THR A 153 -2.34 6.94 -0.78
N ILE A 154 -3.34 6.39 -0.10
CA ILE A 154 -4.14 5.22 -0.51
C ILE A 154 -5.62 5.40 -0.17
N ALA A 155 -6.50 4.82 -0.97
CA ALA A 155 -7.93 4.66 -0.70
C ALA A 155 -8.43 3.28 -1.16
N ILE A 156 -9.37 2.69 -0.44
CA ILE A 156 -9.92 1.37 -0.75
C ILE A 156 -11.39 1.47 -1.11
N ASP A 157 -11.76 0.92 -2.27
CA ASP A 157 -13.15 0.84 -2.72
C ASP A 157 -13.87 -0.32 -2.03
N SER A 158 -14.13 -0.15 -0.72
CA SER A 158 -14.79 -1.16 0.12
C SER A 158 -16.20 -1.54 -0.36
N GLN A 159 -16.83 -0.68 -1.17
CA GLN A 159 -18.17 -0.91 -1.72
C GLN A 159 -18.16 -1.46 -3.15
N GLY A 160 -17.01 -1.41 -3.85
CA GLY A 160 -16.87 -1.84 -5.23
C GLY A 160 -17.68 -0.99 -6.21
N LYS A 161 -17.72 0.33 -6.01
CA LYS A 161 -18.52 1.26 -6.82
C LYS A 161 -17.73 2.00 -7.89
N LEU A 162 -16.41 2.12 -7.70
CA LEU A 162 -15.49 2.66 -8.70
C LEU A 162 -14.88 1.54 -9.54
N GLY A 163 -14.45 0.46 -8.88
CA GLY A 163 -13.83 -0.70 -9.48
C GLY A 163 -14.40 -2.00 -8.92
N GLY A 164 -13.53 -2.94 -8.58
CA GLY A 164 -13.93 -4.13 -7.83
C GLY A 164 -14.03 -3.80 -6.33
N ARG A 165 -14.87 -4.55 -5.61
CA ARG A 165 -14.87 -4.50 -4.14
C ARG A 165 -13.46 -4.78 -3.61
N ASP A 166 -13.02 -3.93 -2.68
CA ASP A 166 -11.68 -3.91 -2.08
C ASP A 166 -10.53 -3.66 -3.08
N SER A 167 -10.84 -3.04 -4.22
CA SER A 167 -9.81 -2.45 -5.08
C SER A 167 -9.07 -1.34 -4.35
N ILE A 168 -7.74 -1.37 -4.42
CA ILE A 168 -6.84 -0.41 -3.80
C ILE A 168 -6.45 0.64 -4.83
N TYR A 169 -6.69 1.91 -4.52
CA TYR A 169 -6.19 3.06 -5.28
C TYR A 169 -5.03 3.68 -4.51
N PHE A 170 -3.85 3.78 -5.11
CA PHE A 170 -2.68 4.36 -4.44
C PHE A 170 -1.96 5.31 -5.38
N TYR A 171 -1.38 6.37 -4.80
CA TYR A 171 -0.57 7.33 -5.54
C TYR A 171 0.87 6.85 -5.64
N ASP A 172 1.41 6.86 -6.85
CA ASP A 172 2.82 6.76 -7.14
C ASP A 172 3.39 8.16 -7.39
N GLN A 173 4.25 8.58 -6.48
CA GLN A 173 4.87 9.90 -6.45
C GLN A 173 5.97 10.07 -7.49
N LEU A 174 6.59 8.98 -7.94
CA LEU A 174 7.63 9.01 -8.97
C LEU A 174 6.99 9.11 -10.36
N ASP A 175 5.97 8.30 -10.59
CA ASP A 175 5.26 8.26 -11.87
C ASP A 175 4.23 9.37 -12.03
N LYS A 176 3.86 10.06 -10.94
CA LYS A 176 2.77 11.05 -10.88
C LYS A 176 1.44 10.45 -11.31
N LYS A 177 1.14 9.25 -10.81
CA LYS A 177 -0.03 8.47 -11.22
C LYS A 177 -0.76 7.90 -10.03
N ILE A 178 -2.07 7.72 -10.16
CA ILE A 178 -2.81 6.82 -9.29
C ILE A 178 -2.97 5.50 -10.02
N TYR A 179 -2.62 4.43 -9.35
CA TYR A 179 -2.80 3.07 -9.80
C TYR A 179 -3.97 2.41 -9.08
N ASN A 180 -4.67 1.51 -9.77
CA ASN A 180 -5.65 0.59 -9.21
C ASN A 180 -5.05 -0.81 -9.10
N TYR A 181 -4.82 -1.28 -7.87
CA TYR A 181 -4.48 -2.66 -7.56
C TYR A 181 -5.73 -3.44 -7.18
N ASN A 182 -6.10 -4.42 -8.00
CA ASN A 182 -7.36 -5.14 -7.90
C ASN A 182 -7.18 -6.56 -7.34
N LYS A 183 -8.31 -7.26 -7.12
CA LYS A 183 -8.36 -8.64 -6.60
C LYS A 183 -7.54 -9.67 -7.38
N PHE A 184 -7.22 -9.41 -8.65
CA PHE A 184 -6.36 -10.28 -9.45
C PHE A 184 -4.87 -10.00 -9.24
N LYS A 185 -4.52 -9.18 -8.23
CA LYS A 185 -3.15 -8.77 -7.92
C LYS A 185 -2.45 -8.08 -9.09
N THR A 186 -3.22 -7.37 -9.90
CA THR A 186 -2.71 -6.57 -11.03
C THR A 186 -2.86 -5.10 -10.71
N SER A 187 -1.80 -4.34 -10.96
CA SER A 187 -1.80 -2.88 -10.90
C SER A 187 -2.05 -2.32 -12.30
N LYS A 188 -3.01 -1.40 -12.43
CA LYS A 188 -3.32 -0.70 -13.69
C LYS A 188 -3.34 0.79 -13.45
N GLU A 189 -2.79 1.55 -14.39
CA GLU A 189 -2.90 3.02 -14.35
C GLU A 189 -4.39 3.42 -14.32
N TYR A 190 -4.74 4.34 -13.44
CA TYR A 190 -6.10 4.86 -13.29
C TYR A 190 -6.20 6.31 -13.75
N ILE A 191 -5.29 7.17 -13.29
CA ILE A 191 -5.18 8.57 -13.73
C ILE A 191 -3.71 9.03 -13.66
N THR A 192 -3.32 9.88 -14.60
CA THR A 192 -2.01 10.52 -14.67
C THR A 192 -2.14 12.02 -14.38
N PHE A 193 -1.21 12.56 -13.60
CA PHE A 193 -1.10 13.97 -13.29
C PHE A 193 0.08 14.61 -14.03
N GLY A 194 0.12 15.94 -14.05
CA GLY A 194 1.27 16.66 -14.62
C GLY A 194 2.52 16.53 -13.74
N ASP A 195 3.69 16.75 -14.33
CA ASP A 195 4.99 16.55 -13.66
C ASP A 195 5.17 17.34 -12.36
N LYS A 196 4.52 18.51 -12.27
CA LYS A 196 4.56 19.39 -11.10
C LYS A 196 3.48 19.08 -10.07
N SER A 197 2.56 18.16 -10.35
CA SER A 197 1.48 17.82 -9.43
C SER A 197 2.00 16.97 -8.26
N GLN A 198 1.43 17.21 -7.09
CA GLN A 198 1.67 16.43 -5.89
C GLN A 198 0.33 16.11 -5.23
N VAL A 199 -0.05 14.83 -5.28
CA VAL A 199 -1.23 14.33 -4.58
C VAL A 199 -0.87 14.11 -3.11
N GLU A 200 -1.61 14.78 -2.24
CA GLU A 200 -1.46 14.71 -0.79
C GLU A 200 -2.36 13.62 -0.20
N SER A 201 -3.61 13.56 -0.65
CA SER A 201 -4.63 12.67 -0.09
C SER A 201 -5.57 12.15 -1.15
N ILE A 202 -5.96 10.88 -1.00
CA ILE A 202 -7.00 10.25 -1.81
C ILE A 202 -8.02 9.65 -0.84
N LYS A 203 -9.31 9.89 -1.10
CA LYS A 203 -10.41 9.31 -0.33
C LYS A 203 -11.56 8.91 -1.23
N ILE A 204 -12.21 7.80 -0.90
CA ILE A 204 -13.46 7.42 -1.56
C ILE A 204 -14.61 7.91 -0.69
N LEU A 205 -15.39 8.85 -1.23
CA LEU A 205 -16.58 9.44 -0.59
C LEU A 205 -17.69 9.45 -1.63
N ASP A 206 -18.90 9.06 -1.24
CA ASP A 206 -20.09 9.06 -2.12
C ASP A 206 -19.86 8.39 -3.48
N ASN A 207 -19.12 7.27 -3.50
CA ASN A 207 -18.76 6.52 -4.70
C ASN A 207 -17.89 7.30 -5.71
N LYS A 208 -17.16 8.31 -5.23
CA LYS A 208 -16.20 9.09 -6.01
C LYS A 208 -14.82 8.99 -5.40
N LEU A 209 -13.80 8.97 -6.25
CA LEU A 209 -12.41 9.15 -5.84
C LEU A 209 -12.13 10.65 -5.72
N ASN A 210 -11.96 11.13 -4.51
CA ASN A 210 -11.61 12.50 -4.18
C ASN A 210 -10.10 12.60 -4.00
N ILE A 211 -9.46 13.54 -4.68
CA ILE A 211 -8.00 13.63 -4.76
C ILE A 211 -7.61 15.07 -4.46
N LEU A 212 -6.86 15.26 -3.38
CA LEU A 212 -6.31 16.54 -3.00
C LEU A 212 -4.90 16.69 -3.58
N GLU A 213 -4.74 17.68 -4.46
CA GLU A 213 -3.47 18.05 -5.10
C GLU A 213 -2.98 19.38 -4.51
N ASN A 214 -1.76 19.40 -3.97
CA ASN A 214 -1.28 20.51 -3.15
C ASN A 214 -0.51 21.58 -3.91
N ASN A 215 0.03 21.32 -5.11
CA ASN A 215 0.82 22.33 -5.82
C ASN A 215 -0.06 23.49 -6.32
N GLN A 216 -1.26 23.19 -6.79
CA GLN A 216 -2.25 24.21 -7.17
C GLN A 216 -3.42 24.33 -6.18
N GLY A 217 -3.48 23.47 -5.16
CA GLY A 217 -4.56 23.45 -4.19
C GLY A 217 -5.89 22.97 -4.80
N VAL A 218 -5.83 21.99 -5.70
CA VAL A 218 -6.97 21.51 -6.47
C VAL A 218 -7.55 20.25 -5.85
N LEU A 219 -8.89 20.19 -5.77
CA LEU A 219 -9.63 18.98 -5.45
C LEU A 219 -10.21 18.39 -6.74
N TYR A 220 -9.79 17.18 -7.09
CA TYR A 220 -10.40 16.42 -8.18
C TYR A 220 -11.43 15.44 -7.62
N GLU A 221 -12.57 15.33 -8.29
CA GLU A 221 -13.55 14.26 -8.07
C GLU A 221 -13.64 13.39 -9.33
N LEU A 222 -13.30 12.11 -9.19
CA LEU A 222 -13.47 11.13 -10.26
C LEU A 222 -14.62 10.19 -9.91
N LYS A 223 -15.54 10.02 -10.85
CA LYS A 223 -16.64 9.06 -10.74
C LYS A 223 -16.62 8.13 -11.94
N THR A 224 -17.00 6.88 -11.73
CA THR A 224 -17.31 6.00 -12.85
C THR A 224 -18.59 6.50 -13.51
N CYS A 225 -18.49 6.93 -14.76
CA CYS A 225 -19.68 7.23 -15.55
C CYS A 225 -20.24 5.91 -16.08
N GLU A 226 -21.52 5.65 -15.82
CA GLU A 226 -22.23 4.59 -16.55
C GLU A 226 -22.11 4.89 -18.04
N ASN A 227 -21.46 3.98 -18.76
CA ASN A 227 -21.30 4.12 -20.19
C ASN A 227 -22.68 3.92 -20.82
N LYS A 228 -23.42 5.00 -21.07
CA LYS A 228 -24.64 4.99 -21.91
C LYS A 228 -24.31 4.76 -23.40
N ASN A 229 -23.22 4.06 -23.70
CA ASN A 229 -22.80 3.78 -25.06
C ASN A 229 -23.36 2.41 -25.49
N ASN A 230 -24.50 2.46 -26.18
CA ASN A 230 -24.92 1.64 -27.32
C ASN A 230 -24.45 0.18 -27.39
N VAL A 231 -24.44 -0.56 -26.30
CA VAL A 231 -24.45 -2.01 -26.37
C VAL A 231 -25.86 -2.36 -26.84
N ILE A 232 -26.01 -2.74 -28.12
CA ILE A 232 -27.25 -3.34 -28.62
C ILE A 232 -27.61 -4.41 -27.61
N SER A 233 -28.69 -4.19 -26.85
CA SER A 233 -29.02 -5.12 -25.78
C SER A 233 -29.21 -6.50 -26.41
N LEU A 234 -28.84 -7.58 -25.72
CA LEU A 234 -29.05 -8.93 -26.25
C LEU A 234 -30.50 -9.15 -26.73
N LYS A 235 -31.46 -8.48 -26.08
CA LYS A 235 -32.87 -8.47 -26.46
C LYS A 235 -33.14 -7.75 -27.79
N GLU A 236 -32.45 -6.65 -28.06
CA GLU A 236 -32.49 -5.94 -29.35
C GLU A 236 -31.82 -6.78 -30.44
N LEU A 237 -30.70 -7.45 -30.14
CA LEU A 237 -30.01 -8.34 -31.08
C LEU A 237 -30.89 -9.55 -31.46
N PHE A 238 -31.60 -10.14 -30.49
CA PHE A 238 -32.60 -11.18 -30.74
C PHE A 238 -33.78 -10.69 -31.60
N ARG A 239 -34.22 -9.43 -31.41
CA ARG A 239 -35.28 -8.83 -32.26
C ARG A 239 -34.83 -8.71 -33.71
N TYR A 240 -33.60 -8.24 -33.95
CA TYR A 240 -33.05 -8.16 -35.31
C TYR A 240 -32.91 -9.53 -35.95
N LEU A 241 -32.40 -10.54 -35.21
CA LEU A 241 -32.30 -11.91 -35.71
C LEU A 241 -33.68 -12.50 -36.05
N LEU A 242 -34.69 -12.26 -35.22
CA LEU A 242 -36.06 -12.70 -35.48
C LEU A 242 -36.63 -12.07 -36.75
N PHE A 243 -36.38 -10.77 -36.94
CA PHE A 243 -36.84 -10.03 -38.12
C PHE A 243 -36.19 -10.56 -39.41
N ILE A 244 -34.88 -10.82 -39.38
CA ILE A 244 -34.15 -11.42 -40.52
C ILE A 244 -34.66 -12.84 -40.82
N ALA A 245 -34.95 -13.65 -39.80
CA ALA A 245 -35.50 -14.98 -40.02
C ALA A 245 -36.88 -14.93 -40.67
N LEU A 246 -37.75 -14.01 -40.23
CA LEU A 246 -39.07 -13.80 -40.80
C LEU A 246 -39.02 -13.34 -42.26
N THR A 247 -38.13 -12.41 -42.61
CA THR A 247 -37.98 -11.95 -44.00
C THR A 247 -37.44 -13.04 -44.92
N LEU A 248 -36.52 -13.88 -44.43
CA LEU A 248 -36.02 -15.04 -45.17
C LEU A 248 -37.13 -16.08 -45.43
N ILE A 249 -37.96 -16.37 -44.43
CA ILE A 249 -39.11 -17.27 -44.58
C ILE A 249 -40.08 -16.73 -45.64
N ILE A 250 -40.39 -15.43 -45.60
CA ILE A 250 -41.27 -14.78 -46.59
C ILE A 250 -40.67 -14.87 -48.00
N MET A 251 -39.36 -14.61 -48.16
CA MET A 251 -38.70 -14.75 -49.46
C MET A 251 -38.77 -16.17 -50.01
N ILE A 252 -38.57 -17.18 -49.15
CA ILE A 252 -38.66 -18.60 -49.54
C ILE A 252 -40.09 -18.91 -50.02
N ILE A 253 -41.11 -18.49 -49.27
CA ILE A 253 -42.52 -18.71 -49.65
C ILE A 253 -42.82 -18.08 -51.01
N ILE A 254 -42.36 -16.85 -51.27
CA ILE A 254 -42.52 -16.17 -52.56
C ILE A 254 -41.80 -16.90 -53.70
N LEU A 255 -40.65 -17.55 -53.43
CA LEU A 255 -39.89 -18.30 -54.43
C LEU A 255 -40.54 -19.64 -54.83
N PHE A 256 -41.42 -20.18 -53.99
CA PHE A 256 -42.10 -21.47 -54.19
C PHE A 256 -43.60 -21.34 -54.54
N ILE A 257 -44.07 -20.11 -54.78
CA ILE A 257 -45.39 -19.78 -55.35
C ILE A 257 -45.18 -19.35 -56.81
#